data_AF-A0A9Q1KG46-F1
#
_entry.id   AF-A0A9Q1KG46-F1
#
_cell.length_a   1.000
_cell.length_b   1.000
_cell.length_c   1.000
_cell.angle_alpha   90.00
_cell.angle_beta   90.00
_cell.angle_gamma   90.00
#
_symmetry.space_group_name_H-M   'P 1'
#
loop_
_entity.id
_entity.type
_entity.pdbx_description
1 polymer ?
#
loop_
_entity_poly.entity_id
_entity_poly.type
_entity_poly.pdbx_seq_one_letter_code
_entity_poly.pdbx_strand_id
1 'polypeptide(L)'
;MVASVVCRRLRQLGLNSLSSGRCNELITQNTVIHGDAVYQNPLYSSLSSNLRYGDGSRYIGAKHISQLVQSNGKRVFLVDTLALVRRLEAQGIPSKQAEVITAAITEVLNDSLENVAHSFMSKADMQKFEMIQESKLAKFKSEVQSSQEHHFALLKRETEKLQGDIEKLRSELRYEIDKVTAGQRLDLNLERGRIQDELANQNAETTNLTNKLDRVSTSGNDSVVCCKPVFCLSLVS
;
A
#
# COMPACT_ATOMS: atom_id res chain seq x y z
N MET A 1 4.00 -26.00 -4.95
CA MET A 1 4.31 -27.07 -3.97
C MET A 1 4.15 -26.65 -2.50
N VAL A 2 4.37 -25.38 -2.13
CA VAL A 2 4.32 -24.89 -0.72
C VAL A 2 2.92 -24.98 -0.07
N ALA A 3 1.85 -24.69 -0.82
CA ALA A 3 0.46 -24.74 -0.32
C ALA A 3 0.03 -26.13 0.20
N SER A 4 0.62 -27.20 -0.36
CA SER A 4 0.29 -28.59 0.03
C SER A 4 0.84 -28.98 1.40
N VAL A 5 1.92 -28.34 1.87
CA VAL A 5 2.59 -28.67 3.14
C VAL A 5 1.88 -27.98 4.32
N VAL A 6 1.40 -26.74 4.12
CA VAL A 6 0.68 -25.97 5.14
C VAL A 6 -0.71 -26.56 5.40
N CYS A 7 -1.44 -26.97 4.36
CA CYS A 7 -2.72 -27.66 4.51
C CYS A 7 -2.57 -29.02 5.23
N ARG A 8 -1.43 -29.68 5.07
CA ARG A 8 -1.15 -30.97 5.71
C ARG A 8 -0.84 -30.82 7.22
N ARG A 9 -0.20 -29.71 7.63
CA ARG A 9 0.04 -29.38 9.06
C ARG A 9 -1.23 -28.93 9.79
N LEU A 10 -2.13 -28.19 9.14
CA LEU A 10 -3.41 -27.76 9.74
C LEU A 10 -4.38 -28.93 9.99
N ARG A 11 -4.30 -29.99 9.17
CA ARG A 11 -5.06 -31.24 9.38
C ARG A 11 -4.62 -32.02 10.61
N GLN A 12 -3.34 -31.93 11.01
CA GLN A 12 -2.82 -32.55 12.24
C GLN A 12 -3.27 -31.85 13.52
N LEU A 13 -3.84 -30.63 13.42
CA LEU A 13 -4.36 -29.85 14.54
C LEU A 13 -5.89 -29.97 14.71
N GLY A 14 -6.54 -30.93 14.04
CA GLY A 14 -7.94 -31.31 14.30
C GLY A 14 -9.04 -30.44 13.68
N LEU A 15 -8.71 -29.49 12.80
CA LEU A 15 -9.68 -28.60 12.15
C LEU A 15 -10.17 -29.21 10.82
N ASN A 16 -11.17 -30.08 10.89
CA ASN A 16 -11.62 -30.91 9.77
C ASN A 16 -12.56 -30.20 8.75
N SER A 17 -12.84 -28.90 8.90
CA SER A 17 -13.90 -28.21 8.13
C SER A 17 -13.45 -27.10 7.18
N LEU A 18 -12.14 -26.88 6.97
CA LEU A 18 -11.68 -25.86 6.02
C LEU A 18 -11.72 -26.38 4.58
N SER A 19 -12.71 -25.92 3.82
CA SER A 19 -12.77 -26.09 2.37
C SER A 19 -11.60 -25.38 1.69
N SER A 20 -11.09 -25.97 0.60
CA SER A 20 -9.88 -25.56 -0.12
C SER A 20 -9.84 -24.07 -0.52
N GLY A 21 -10.98 -23.38 -0.58
CA GLY A 21 -11.07 -21.95 -0.87
C GLY A 21 -10.56 -21.04 0.26
N ARG A 22 -10.80 -21.42 1.52
CA ARG A 22 -10.42 -20.58 2.69
C ARG A 22 -8.93 -20.66 3.05
N CYS A 23 -8.22 -21.69 2.62
CA CYS A 23 -6.77 -21.77 2.81
C CYS A 23 -6.00 -20.77 1.94
N ASN A 24 -6.50 -20.45 0.75
CA ASN A 24 -5.85 -19.46 -0.12
C ASN A 24 -5.93 -18.05 0.47
N GLU A 25 -7.03 -17.71 1.14
CA GLU A 25 -7.27 -16.40 1.76
C GLU A 25 -6.33 -16.16 2.97
N LEU A 26 -6.03 -17.21 3.74
CA LEU A 26 -5.06 -17.16 4.86
C LEU A 26 -3.60 -17.10 4.40
N ILE A 27 -3.29 -17.62 3.21
CA ILE A 27 -1.96 -17.51 2.61
C ILE A 27 -1.72 -16.06 2.16
N THR A 28 -2.73 -15.39 1.60
CA THR A 28 -2.64 -13.97 1.20
C THR A 28 -2.48 -13.03 2.39
N GLN A 29 -3.05 -13.37 3.56
CA GLN A 29 -2.91 -12.58 4.78
C GLN A 29 -1.56 -12.80 5.51
N ASN A 30 -0.93 -13.98 5.39
CA ASN A 30 0.33 -14.29 6.09
C ASN A 30 1.61 -13.98 5.30
N THR A 31 1.56 -13.77 3.98
CA THR A 31 2.74 -13.32 3.21
C THR A 31 3.18 -11.88 3.54
N VAL A 32 2.45 -11.19 4.41
CA VAL A 32 2.77 -9.84 4.89
C VAL A 32 3.78 -9.86 6.06
N ILE A 33 4.06 -11.01 6.70
CA ILE A 33 4.78 -11.03 7.98
C ILE A 33 6.20 -11.63 7.94
N HIS A 34 6.65 -12.26 6.86
CA HIS A 34 8.06 -12.71 6.77
C HIS A 34 8.65 -12.51 5.38
N GLY A 35 9.61 -11.58 5.31
CA GLY A 35 10.87 -11.63 4.52
C GLY A 35 10.83 -12.03 3.05
N ASP A 36 11.37 -11.14 2.23
CA ASP A 36 11.94 -11.39 0.90
C ASP A 36 10.95 -11.67 -0.24
N ALA A 37 10.24 -10.62 -0.65
CA ALA A 37 9.81 -10.48 -2.04
C ALA A 37 9.86 -9.01 -2.45
N VAL A 38 10.66 -8.75 -3.48
CA VAL A 38 10.75 -7.50 -4.25
C VAL A 38 9.37 -6.85 -4.38
N TYR A 39 9.20 -5.66 -3.80
CA TYR A 39 7.96 -4.87 -3.90
C TYR A 39 7.80 -4.34 -5.34
N GLN A 40 7.27 -5.18 -6.23
CA GLN A 40 6.38 -4.73 -7.29
C GLN A 40 4.96 -4.71 -6.70
N ASN A 41 4.55 -3.53 -6.25
CA ASN A 41 3.24 -3.30 -5.65
C ASN A 41 2.16 -3.33 -6.77
N PRO A 42 1.17 -4.25 -6.75
CA PRO A 42 0.20 -4.40 -7.85
C PRO A 42 -0.78 -3.22 -7.96
N LEU A 43 -0.96 -2.44 -6.90
CA LEU A 43 -1.94 -1.33 -6.85
C LEU A 43 -1.43 0.03 -7.37
N TYR A 44 -0.16 0.13 -7.77
CA TYR A 44 0.37 1.25 -8.55
C TYR A 44 0.92 0.84 -9.93
N SER A 45 0.75 -0.44 -10.29
CA SER A 45 1.19 -0.99 -11.59
C SER A 45 0.23 -0.70 -12.75
N SER A 46 -0.96 -0.20 -12.46
CA SER A 46 -1.99 0.16 -13.45
C SER A 46 -1.68 1.42 -14.27
N LEU A 47 -0.58 2.13 -13.98
CA LEU A 47 -0.10 3.26 -14.79
C LEU A 47 1.22 3.00 -15.54
N SER A 48 1.79 1.80 -15.46
CA SER A 48 3.13 1.54 -16.04
C SER A 48 3.23 0.34 -16.98
N SER A 49 2.13 -0.15 -17.54
CA SER A 49 2.21 -1.22 -18.54
C SER A 49 1.11 -1.16 -19.59
N ASN A 50 1.12 -0.13 -20.45
CA ASN A 50 0.56 -0.18 -21.81
C ASN A 50 1.11 0.94 -22.71
N LEU A 51 2.44 1.06 -22.83
CA LEU A 51 3.04 1.63 -24.04
C LEU A 51 3.89 0.55 -24.71
N ARG A 52 3.22 -0.58 -25.02
CA ARG A 52 3.71 -1.44 -26.11
C ARG A 52 3.56 -0.60 -27.38
N TYR A 53 4.66 -0.43 -28.10
CA TYR A 53 4.63 -0.10 -29.52
C TYR A 53 3.63 -1.06 -30.19
N GLY A 54 2.47 -0.52 -30.54
CA GLY A 54 1.32 -1.27 -30.97
C GLY A 54 0.30 -0.29 -31.53
N ASP A 55 0.43 -0.07 -32.83
CA ASP A 55 -0.64 0.28 -33.77
C ASP A 55 -2.05 0.27 -33.17
N GLY A 56 -2.67 1.46 -33.09
CA GLY A 56 -3.89 1.65 -32.32
C GLY A 56 -4.50 3.03 -32.47
N SER A 57 -4.79 3.41 -33.70
CA SER A 57 -5.69 4.52 -34.05
C SER A 57 -6.98 4.48 -33.22
N ARG A 58 -7.24 5.55 -32.44
CA ARG A 58 -8.47 6.38 -32.46
C ARG A 58 -8.69 7.14 -31.13
N TYR A 59 -9.15 8.38 -31.26
CA TYR A 59 -9.73 9.28 -30.25
C TYR A 59 -8.78 10.18 -29.45
N ILE A 60 -8.28 11.25 -30.08
CA ILE A 60 -8.67 12.63 -29.69
C ILE A 60 -8.93 13.39 -31.00
N GLY A 61 -10.12 13.99 -31.10
CA GLY A 61 -10.62 14.68 -32.28
C GLY A 61 -9.86 15.97 -32.58
N ALA A 62 -8.63 15.85 -33.06
CA ALA A 62 -8.06 16.86 -33.94
C ALA A 62 -8.89 16.82 -35.21
N LYS A 63 -9.75 17.82 -35.39
CA LYS A 63 -10.39 18.11 -36.67
C LYS A 63 -9.33 17.97 -37.75
N HIS A 64 -9.65 17.17 -38.74
CA HIS A 64 -8.87 16.89 -39.93
C HIS A 64 -8.63 18.18 -40.74
N ILE A 65 -7.85 19.12 -40.23
CA ILE A 65 -7.56 20.43 -40.86
C ILE A 65 -6.20 20.41 -41.58
N SER A 66 -5.38 19.38 -41.34
CA SER A 66 -4.18 19.19 -42.13
C SER A 66 -4.37 17.97 -43.02
N GLN A 67 -5.19 18.13 -44.06
CA GLN A 67 -4.68 17.64 -45.34
C GLN A 67 -3.32 18.32 -45.49
N LEU A 68 -2.27 17.60 -45.10
CA LEU A 68 -0.92 17.91 -45.53
C LEU A 68 -1.01 17.73 -47.04
N VAL A 69 -1.42 18.78 -47.75
CA VAL A 69 -1.25 18.86 -49.18
C VAL A 69 0.25 18.73 -49.32
N GLN A 70 0.69 17.54 -49.75
CA GLN A 70 2.00 17.36 -50.33
C GLN A 70 2.00 18.27 -51.54
N SER A 71 2.28 19.55 -51.33
CA SER A 71 2.86 20.38 -52.36
C SER A 71 4.27 19.83 -52.55
N ASN A 72 4.37 18.67 -53.22
CA ASN A 72 5.39 18.52 -54.24
C ASN A 72 5.35 19.84 -54.99
N GLY A 73 6.40 20.67 -54.86
CA GLY A 73 6.40 22.12 -55.10
C GLY A 73 6.07 22.55 -56.52
N LYS A 74 4.87 22.21 -56.99
CA LYS A 74 4.37 22.34 -58.34
C LYS A 74 2.87 22.05 -58.33
N ARG A 75 2.11 23.07 -57.96
CA ARG A 75 0.87 23.57 -58.62
C ARG A 75 0.14 24.53 -57.68
N VAL A 76 0.81 25.65 -57.41
CA VAL A 76 0.10 26.93 -57.43
C VAL A 76 -0.12 27.19 -58.92
N PHE A 77 -1.36 27.40 -59.35
CA PHE A 77 -1.77 27.42 -60.76
C PHE A 77 -0.77 28.13 -61.69
N LEU A 78 0.02 27.35 -62.44
CA LEU A 78 0.83 27.88 -63.52
C LEU A 78 -0.13 28.16 -64.68
N VAL A 79 -0.75 29.34 -64.67
CA VAL A 79 -1.48 29.82 -65.83
C VAL A 79 -0.45 30.14 -66.90
N ASP A 80 -0.43 29.32 -67.96
CA ASP A 80 0.29 29.65 -69.17
C ASP A 80 -0.44 30.80 -69.87
N THR A 81 0.03 32.02 -69.60
CA THR A 81 -0.55 33.27 -70.10
C THR A 81 -0.49 33.32 -71.61
N LEU A 82 0.60 32.85 -72.23
CA LEU A 82 0.75 32.82 -73.67
C LEU A 82 -0.24 31.85 -74.30
N ALA A 83 -0.35 30.63 -73.78
CA ALA A 83 -1.32 29.66 -74.30
C ALA A 83 -2.77 30.13 -74.09
N LEU A 84 -3.06 30.86 -73.01
CA LEU A 84 -4.38 31.43 -72.77
C LEU A 84 -4.71 32.53 -73.79
N VAL A 85 -3.79 33.46 -74.04
CA VAL A 85 -3.95 34.50 -75.08
C VAL A 85 -4.16 33.86 -76.46
N ARG A 86 -3.35 32.88 -76.85
CA ARG A 86 -3.48 32.21 -78.16
C ARG A 86 -4.81 31.47 -78.32
N ARG A 87 -5.35 30.90 -77.24
CA ARG A 87 -6.69 30.28 -77.26
C ARG A 87 -7.79 31.33 -77.43
N LEU A 88 -7.69 32.48 -76.77
CA LEU A 88 -8.65 33.58 -76.91
C LEU A 88 -8.62 34.17 -78.33
N GLU A 89 -7.43 34.36 -78.90
CA GLU A 89 -7.25 34.80 -80.29
C GLU A 89 -7.85 33.81 -81.30
N ALA A 90 -7.68 32.50 -81.07
CA ALA A 90 -8.28 31.45 -81.90
C ALA A 90 -9.83 31.46 -81.86
N GLN A 91 -10.43 32.03 -80.80
CA GLN A 91 -11.89 32.24 -80.69
C GLN A 91 -12.34 33.59 -81.30
N GLY A 92 -11.44 34.30 -81.99
CA GLY A 92 -11.75 35.56 -82.66
C GLY A 92 -11.62 36.81 -81.77
N ILE A 93 -11.05 36.69 -80.57
CA ILE A 93 -10.81 37.84 -79.69
C ILE A 93 -9.55 38.58 -80.17
N PRO A 94 -9.60 39.90 -80.40
CA PRO A 94 -8.42 40.70 -80.73
C PRO A 94 -7.31 40.53 -79.70
N SER A 95 -6.06 40.41 -80.15
CA SER A 95 -4.88 40.17 -79.32
C SER A 95 -4.82 41.07 -78.07
N LYS A 96 -5.06 42.37 -78.24
CA LYS A 96 -5.06 43.35 -77.14
C LYS A 96 -6.15 43.11 -76.10
N GLN A 97 -7.32 42.60 -76.50
CA GLN A 97 -8.39 42.25 -75.56
C GLN A 97 -8.10 40.91 -74.87
N ALA A 98 -7.53 39.94 -75.59
CA ALA A 98 -7.10 38.66 -75.04
C ALA A 98 -6.03 38.82 -73.94
N GLU A 99 -5.08 39.75 -74.14
CA GLU A 99 -4.09 40.14 -73.13
C GLU A 99 -4.72 40.74 -71.87
N VAL A 100 -5.67 41.68 -72.03
CA VAL A 100 -6.36 42.32 -70.90
C VAL A 100 -7.18 41.31 -70.09
N ILE A 101 -7.92 40.42 -70.77
CA ILE A 101 -8.69 39.36 -70.11
C ILE A 101 -7.76 38.41 -69.36
N THR A 102 -6.66 38.01 -69.99
CA THR A 102 -5.65 37.15 -69.36
C THR A 102 -5.05 37.82 -68.13
N ALA A 103 -4.74 39.11 -68.20
CA ALA A 103 -4.20 39.89 -67.08
C ALA A 103 -5.15 39.93 -65.89
N ALA A 104 -6.44 40.24 -66.12
CA ALA A 104 -7.46 40.25 -65.07
C ALA A 104 -7.66 38.87 -64.41
N ILE A 105 -7.61 37.80 -65.19
CA ILE A 105 -7.70 36.43 -64.65
C ILE A 105 -6.48 36.11 -63.78
N THR A 106 -5.28 36.47 -64.21
CA THR A 106 -4.07 36.27 -63.39
C THR A 106 -4.10 37.07 -62.10
N GLU A 107 -4.62 38.30 -62.11
CA GLU A 107 -4.76 39.14 -60.91
C GLU A 107 -5.70 38.49 -59.89
N VAL A 108 -6.93 38.14 -60.30
CA VAL A 108 -7.90 37.47 -59.42
C VAL A 108 -7.35 36.15 -58.86
N LEU A 109 -6.60 35.38 -59.66
CA LEU A 109 -5.98 34.14 -59.22
C LEU A 109 -4.86 34.36 -58.19
N ASN A 110 -4.05 35.40 -58.37
CA ASN A 110 -3.00 35.74 -57.41
C ASN A 110 -3.60 36.19 -56.08
N ASP A 111 -4.60 37.07 -56.11
CA ASP A 111 -5.31 37.54 -54.91
C ASP A 111 -5.99 36.39 -54.17
N SER A 112 -6.67 35.52 -54.92
CA SER A 112 -7.33 34.33 -54.36
C SER A 112 -6.33 33.39 -53.70
N LEU A 113 -5.15 33.23 -54.30
CA LEU A 113 -4.10 32.38 -53.76
C LEU A 113 -3.50 32.97 -52.48
N GLU A 114 -3.19 34.26 -52.45
CA GLU A 114 -2.63 34.92 -51.27
C GLU A 114 -3.60 34.82 -50.09
N ASN A 115 -4.89 35.06 -50.34
CA ASN A 115 -5.94 34.89 -49.33
C ASN A 115 -6.02 33.45 -48.79
N VAL A 116 -5.92 32.45 -49.67
CA VAL A 116 -5.92 31.04 -49.26
C VAL A 116 -4.63 30.67 -48.51
N ALA A 117 -3.48 31.21 -48.92
CA ALA A 117 -2.19 30.98 -48.28
C ALA A 117 -2.17 31.46 -46.82
N HIS A 118 -2.86 32.56 -46.49
CA HIS A 118 -3.00 33.04 -45.12
C HIS A 118 -3.76 32.07 -44.18
N SER A 119 -4.55 31.14 -44.72
CA SER A 119 -5.24 30.11 -43.92
C SER A 119 -4.34 28.93 -43.56
N PHE A 120 -3.17 28.81 -44.19
CA PHE A 120 -2.22 27.74 -43.95
C PHE A 120 -1.02 28.22 -43.13
N MET A 121 -0.49 27.32 -42.32
CA MET A 121 0.79 27.54 -41.64
C MET A 121 1.94 27.13 -42.54
N SER A 122 3.06 27.86 -42.48
CA SER A 122 4.28 27.46 -43.18
C SER A 122 4.87 26.19 -42.55
N LYS A 123 5.64 25.43 -43.33
CA LYS A 123 6.35 24.25 -42.81
C LYS A 123 7.33 24.61 -41.68
N ALA A 124 7.98 25.77 -41.78
CA ALA A 124 8.92 26.23 -40.77
C ALA A 124 8.21 26.58 -39.44
N ASP A 125 7.05 27.24 -39.51
CA ASP A 125 6.24 27.57 -38.34
C ASP A 125 5.65 26.31 -37.68
N MET A 126 5.21 25.35 -38.50
CA MET A 126 4.73 24.05 -38.02
C MET A 126 5.82 23.30 -37.25
N GLN A 127 7.03 23.18 -37.81
CA GLN A 127 8.17 22.52 -37.15
C GLN A 127 8.57 23.25 -35.86
N LYS A 128 8.59 24.58 -35.86
CA LYS A 128 8.85 25.37 -34.66
C LYS A 128 7.81 25.11 -33.57
N PHE A 129 6.53 25.05 -33.94
CA PHE A 129 5.45 24.76 -33.00
C PHE A 129 5.58 23.34 -32.41
N GLU A 130 5.88 22.35 -33.24
CA GLU A 130 6.15 20.97 -32.84
C GLU A 130 7.30 20.91 -31.81
N MET A 131 8.45 21.50 -32.12
CA MET A 131 9.60 21.56 -31.19
C MET A 131 9.24 22.22 -29.85
N ILE A 132 8.48 23.33 -29.88
CA ILE A 132 8.03 24.00 -28.66
C ILE A 132 7.11 23.08 -27.86
N GLN A 133 6.16 22.41 -28.51
CA GLN A 133 5.22 21.50 -27.87
C GLN A 133 5.94 20.31 -27.25
N GLU A 134 6.86 19.67 -27.97
CA GLU A 134 7.70 18.58 -27.47
C GLU A 134 8.52 19.02 -26.26
N SER A 135 9.13 20.21 -26.30
CA SER A 135 9.90 20.74 -25.17
C SER A 135 9.05 20.96 -23.93
N LYS A 136 7.82 21.45 -24.09
CA LYS A 136 6.87 21.66 -22.99
C LYS A 136 6.41 20.33 -22.40
N LEU A 137 6.12 19.35 -23.26
CA LEU A 137 5.73 18.01 -22.85
C LEU A 137 6.88 17.32 -22.09
N ALA A 138 8.11 17.43 -22.58
CA ALA A 138 9.29 16.89 -21.91
C ALA A 138 9.49 17.51 -20.51
N LYS A 139 9.34 18.84 -20.39
CA LYS A 139 9.41 19.54 -19.08
C LYS A 139 8.32 19.06 -18.13
N PHE A 140 7.06 19.04 -18.59
CA PHE A 140 5.94 18.56 -17.78
C PHE A 140 6.17 17.12 -17.30
N LYS A 141 6.66 16.23 -18.18
CA LYS A 141 7.00 14.85 -17.81
C LYS A 141 8.06 14.80 -16.71
N SER A 142 9.11 15.62 -16.82
CA SER A 142 10.18 15.66 -15.82
C SER A 142 9.70 16.20 -14.47
N GLU A 143 8.83 17.20 -14.45
CA GLU A 143 8.23 17.74 -13.22
C GLU A 143 7.33 16.72 -12.53
N VAL A 144 6.48 16.02 -13.30
CA VAL A 144 5.62 14.94 -12.77
C VAL A 144 6.46 13.81 -12.19
N GLN A 145 7.49 13.36 -12.91
CA GLN A 145 8.36 12.30 -12.44
C GLN A 145 9.11 12.70 -11.15
N SER A 146 9.69 13.91 -11.12
CA SER A 146 10.38 14.44 -9.95
C SER A 146 9.44 14.56 -8.74
N SER A 147 8.23 15.08 -8.93
CA SER A 147 7.22 15.16 -7.89
C SER A 147 6.83 13.79 -7.37
N GLN A 148 6.61 12.81 -8.25
CA GLN A 148 6.27 11.44 -7.88
C GLN A 148 7.38 10.78 -7.06
N GLU A 149 8.64 10.88 -7.52
CA GLU A 149 9.81 10.36 -6.82
C GLU A 149 9.96 11.00 -5.43
N HIS A 150 9.75 12.31 -5.34
CA HIS A 150 9.81 13.04 -4.07
C HIS A 150 8.72 12.57 -3.08
N HIS A 151 7.46 12.50 -3.52
CA HIS A 151 6.37 12.02 -2.67
C HIS A 151 6.56 10.56 -2.25
N PHE A 152 7.06 9.71 -3.15
CA PHE A 152 7.35 8.31 -2.82
C PHE A 152 8.46 8.20 -1.76
N ALA A 153 9.54 8.96 -1.91
CA ALA A 153 10.62 9.00 -0.94
C ALA A 153 10.15 9.49 0.44
N LEU A 154 9.29 10.51 0.47
CA LEU A 154 8.70 11.04 1.71
C LEU A 154 7.83 9.98 2.41
N LEU A 155 6.88 9.38 1.69
CA LEU A 155 6.00 8.35 2.23
C LEU A 155 6.78 7.13 2.74
N LYS A 156 7.81 6.72 2.00
CA LYS A 156 8.70 5.62 2.42
C LYS A 156 9.39 5.96 3.75
N ARG A 157 9.96 7.16 3.86
CA ARG A 157 10.63 7.62 5.09
C ARG A 157 9.67 7.69 6.28
N GLU A 158 8.45 8.20 6.07
CA GLU A 158 7.43 8.24 7.13
C GLU A 158 6.99 6.84 7.56
N THR A 159 6.85 5.91 6.59
CA THR A 159 6.52 4.52 6.88
C THR A 159 7.62 3.84 7.71
N GLU A 160 8.89 4.02 7.34
CA GLU A 160 10.04 3.50 8.08
C GLU A 160 10.11 4.08 9.50
N LYS A 161 9.84 5.39 9.64
CA LYS A 161 9.78 6.04 10.94
C LYS A 161 8.68 5.44 11.83
N LEU A 162 7.46 5.32 11.30
CA LEU A 162 6.32 4.74 12.04
C LEU A 162 6.58 3.28 12.42
N GLN A 163 7.22 2.50 11.54
CA GLN A 163 7.64 1.13 11.87
C GLN A 163 8.65 1.11 13.03
N GLY A 164 9.62 2.03 13.04
CA GLY A 164 10.56 2.18 14.14
C GLY A 164 9.88 2.55 15.46
N ASP A 165 8.93 3.49 15.42
CA ASP A 165 8.16 3.92 16.60
C ASP A 165 7.31 2.75 17.16
N ILE A 166 6.69 1.95 16.29
CA ILE A 166 5.93 0.75 16.69
C ILE A 166 6.85 -0.26 17.38
N GLU A 167 8.04 -0.53 16.83
CA GLU A 167 8.94 -1.52 17.41
C GLU A 167 9.53 -1.07 18.74
N LYS A 168 9.76 0.25 18.90
CA LYS A 168 10.14 0.85 20.17
C LYS A 168 9.05 0.67 21.23
N LEU A 169 7.80 1.03 20.90
CA LEU A 169 6.66 0.86 21.80
C LEU A 169 6.41 -0.59 22.18
N ARG A 170 6.60 -1.53 21.24
CA ARG A 170 6.52 -2.97 21.51
C ARG A 170 7.57 -3.41 22.52
N SER A 171 8.81 -2.96 22.37
CA SER A 171 9.91 -3.29 23.27
C SER A 171 9.68 -2.74 24.68
N GLU A 172 9.24 -1.48 24.78
CA GLU A 172 8.87 -0.84 26.06
C GLU A 172 7.73 -1.59 26.76
N LEU A 173 6.66 -1.93 26.02
CA LEU A 173 5.54 -2.66 26.58
C LEU A 173 5.94 -4.05 27.07
N ARG A 174 6.79 -4.75 26.31
CA ARG A 174 7.32 -6.06 26.70
C ARG A 174 8.10 -5.96 28.01
N TYR A 175 8.96 -4.95 28.14
CA TYR A 175 9.71 -4.69 29.36
C TYR A 175 8.81 -4.41 30.56
N GLU A 176 7.78 -3.57 30.40
CA GLU A 176 6.82 -3.28 31.49
C GLU A 176 6.01 -4.53 31.90
N ILE A 177 5.60 -5.38 30.94
CA ILE A 177 4.95 -6.66 31.24
C ILE A 177 5.88 -7.56 32.07
N ASP A 178 7.15 -7.70 31.65
CA ASP A 178 8.12 -8.55 32.34
C ASP A 178 8.41 -8.03 33.76
N LYS A 179 8.52 -6.70 33.91
CA LYS A 179 8.71 -6.03 35.20
C LYS A 179 7.53 -6.24 36.15
N VAL A 180 6.29 -6.02 35.69
CA VAL A 180 5.08 -6.25 36.51
C VAL A 180 4.95 -7.73 36.87
N THR A 181 5.22 -8.63 35.92
CA THR A 181 5.17 -10.08 36.16
C THR A 181 6.20 -10.53 37.20
N ALA A 182 7.42 -10.00 37.14
CA ALA A 182 8.46 -10.27 38.13
C ALA A 182 8.09 -9.73 39.51
N GLY A 183 7.52 -8.52 39.57
CA GLY A 183 7.01 -7.91 40.81
C GLY A 183 5.93 -8.77 41.46
N GLN A 184 4.90 -9.16 40.70
CA GLN A 184 3.82 -10.01 41.20
C GLN A 184 4.32 -11.37 41.71
N ARG A 185 5.28 -11.99 41.01
CA ARG A 185 5.90 -13.24 41.48
C ARG A 185 6.64 -13.05 42.79
N LEU A 186 7.34 -11.93 42.97
CA LEU A 186 8.01 -11.62 44.21
C LEU A 186 7.00 -11.43 45.36
N ASP A 187 5.96 -10.65 45.13
CA ASP A 187 4.91 -10.40 46.14
C ASP A 187 4.26 -11.71 46.62
N LEU A 188 3.89 -12.59 45.68
CA LEU A 188 3.32 -13.91 46.01
C LEU A 188 4.31 -14.79 46.79
N ASN A 189 5.60 -14.75 46.44
CA ASN A 189 6.61 -15.52 47.14
C ASN A 189 6.84 -15.01 48.58
N LEU A 190 6.83 -13.68 48.77
CA LEU A 190 6.95 -13.06 50.10
C LEU A 190 5.73 -13.36 50.97
N GLU A 191 4.52 -13.25 50.41
CA GLU A 191 3.28 -13.55 51.15
C GLU A 191 3.20 -15.03 51.52
N ARG A 192 3.60 -15.93 50.62
CA ARG A 192 3.73 -17.36 50.93
C ARG A 192 4.70 -17.61 52.08
N GLY A 193 5.83 -16.89 52.12
CA GLY A 193 6.78 -16.97 53.23
C GLY A 193 6.16 -16.54 54.55
N ARG A 194 5.48 -15.38 54.59
CA ARG A 194 4.79 -14.90 55.80
C ARG A 194 3.73 -15.88 56.30
N ILE A 195 2.94 -16.46 55.40
CA ILE A 195 1.92 -17.46 55.76
C ILE A 195 2.58 -18.71 56.36
N GLN A 196 3.71 -19.17 55.81
CA GLN A 196 4.44 -20.32 56.36
C GLN A 196 5.01 -20.04 57.76
N ASP A 197 5.57 -18.85 57.98
CA ASP A 197 6.09 -18.44 59.29
C ASP A 197 4.96 -18.34 60.34
N GLU A 198 3.84 -17.72 59.98
CA GLU A 198 2.65 -17.63 60.85
C GLU A 198 2.09 -19.02 61.18
N LEU A 199 2.00 -19.90 60.19
CA LEU A 199 1.57 -21.29 60.38
C LEU A 199 2.51 -22.06 61.31
N ALA A 200 3.84 -21.87 61.18
CA ALA A 200 4.82 -22.49 62.06
C ALA A 200 4.66 -22.01 63.51
N ASN A 201 4.40 -20.72 63.71
CA ASN A 201 4.15 -20.13 65.03
C ASN A 201 2.87 -20.70 65.67
N GLN A 202 1.77 -20.77 64.92
CA GLN A 202 0.51 -21.37 65.39
C GLN A 202 0.66 -22.86 65.73
N ASN A 203 1.43 -23.62 64.95
CA ASN A 203 1.73 -25.02 65.26
C ASN A 203 2.54 -25.16 66.56
N ALA A 204 3.51 -24.27 66.81
CA ALA A 204 4.29 -24.26 68.05
C ALA A 204 3.41 -23.93 69.26
N GLU A 205 2.52 -22.94 69.15
CA GLU A 205 1.55 -22.60 70.19
C GLU A 205 0.58 -23.75 70.45
N THR A 206 0.02 -24.35 69.40
CA THR A 206 -0.85 -25.53 69.50
C THR A 206 -0.15 -26.69 70.19
N THR A 207 1.12 -26.95 69.85
CA THR A 207 1.93 -27.99 70.50
C THR A 207 2.17 -27.65 71.98
N ASN A 208 2.42 -26.38 72.32
CA ASN A 208 2.57 -25.94 73.70
C ASN A 208 1.28 -26.12 74.52
N LEU A 209 0.14 -25.73 73.96
CA LEU A 209 -1.18 -25.88 74.59
C LEU A 209 -1.55 -27.35 74.76
N THR A 210 -1.27 -28.19 73.76
CA THR A 210 -1.46 -29.66 73.84
C THR A 210 -0.62 -30.24 74.97
N ASN A 211 0.66 -29.91 75.04
CA ASN A 211 1.55 -30.34 76.13
C ASN A 211 1.06 -29.89 77.52
N LYS A 212 0.47 -28.68 77.63
CA LYS A 212 -0.14 -28.20 78.88
C LYS A 212 -1.40 -28.98 79.23
N LEU A 213 -2.26 -29.25 78.24
CA LEU A 213 -3.47 -30.05 78.42
C LEU A 213 -3.15 -31.47 78.88
N ASP A 214 -2.15 -32.10 78.28
CA ASP A 214 -1.70 -33.45 78.66
C ASP A 214 -1.23 -33.50 80.12
N ARG A 215 -0.46 -32.49 80.57
CA ARG A 215 -0.02 -32.37 81.97
C ARG A 215 -1.17 -32.21 82.96
N VAL A 216 -2.23 -31.49 82.58
CA VAL A 216 -3.43 -31.34 83.42
C VAL A 216 -4.24 -32.63 83.43
N SER A 217 -4.33 -33.33 82.30
CA SER A 217 -5.03 -34.61 82.20
C SER A 217 -4.36 -35.71 83.01
N THR A 218 -3.02 -35.76 83.02
CA THR A 218 -2.28 -36.70 83.86
C THR A 218 -2.44 -36.39 85.35
N SER A 219 -2.29 -35.13 85.77
CA SER A 219 -2.47 -34.75 87.18
C SER A 219 -3.91 -34.88 87.68
N GLY A 220 -4.90 -34.64 86.82
CA GLY A 220 -6.33 -34.84 87.10
C GLY A 220 -6.68 -36.31 87.29
N ASN A 221 -6.11 -37.22 86.49
CA ASN A 221 -6.30 -38.66 86.66
C ASN A 221 -5.68 -39.15 87.98
N ASP A 222 -4.51 -38.66 88.37
CA ASP A 222 -3.88 -39.01 89.66
C ASP A 222 -4.73 -38.54 90.87
N SER A 223 -5.37 -37.37 90.75
CA SER A 223 -6.23 -36.82 91.81
C SER A 223 -7.64 -37.43 91.85
N VAL A 224 -8.21 -37.86 90.72
CA VAL A 224 -9.47 -38.62 90.69
C VAL A 224 -9.29 -40.06 91.19
N VAL A 225 -8.11 -40.67 90.98
CA VAL A 225 -7.77 -41.97 91.58
C VAL A 225 -7.63 -41.86 93.11
N CYS A 226 -7.13 -40.74 93.64
CA CYS A 226 -7.07 -40.47 95.09
C CYS A 226 -8.45 -40.14 95.73
N CYS A 227 -9.46 -39.77 94.94
CA CYS A 227 -10.82 -39.47 95.42
C CYS A 227 -11.82 -40.62 95.19
N LYS A 228 -11.38 -41.88 95.32
CA LYS A 228 -12.30 -43.02 95.51
C LYS A 228 -12.45 -43.33 97.01
N PRO A 229 -13.69 -43.42 97.54
CA PRO A 229 -13.91 -43.59 98.96
C PRO A 229 -13.43 -44.96 99.43
N VAL A 230 -12.49 -44.98 100.38
CA VAL A 230 -12.21 -46.15 101.20
C VAL A 230 -13.37 -46.27 102.19
N PHE A 231 -14.41 -47.03 101.85
CA PHE A 231 -15.29 -47.62 102.86
C PHE A 231 -15.95 -48.92 102.37
N CYS A 232 -16.05 -49.86 103.33
CA CYS A 232 -16.76 -51.15 103.33
C CYS A 232 -16.03 -52.32 102.63
N LEU A 233 -15.83 -53.53 103.19
CA LEU A 233 -16.47 -54.28 104.27
C LEU A 233 -15.57 -55.48 104.62
N SER A 234 -15.50 -55.90 105.89
CA SER A 234 -15.44 -57.33 106.29
C SER A 234 -15.75 -57.44 107.78
N LEU A 235 -17.04 -57.64 108.07
CA LEU A 235 -17.57 -58.05 109.37
C LEU A 235 -18.23 -59.41 109.14
N VAL A 236 -17.47 -60.50 109.31
CA VAL A 236 -17.85 -61.92 109.47
C VAL A 236 -16.58 -62.55 110.08
N SER A 237 -16.53 -63.17 111.26
CA SER A 237 -17.52 -63.91 112.04
C SER A 237 -17.18 -63.84 113.54
#